data_AF-A0A8T3M8I0-F1
#
_entry.id   AF-A0A8T3M8I0-F1
#
_cell.length_a   1.000
_cell.length_b   1.000
_cell.length_c   1.000
_cell.angle_alpha   90.00
_cell.angle_beta   90.00
_cell.angle_gamma   90.00
#
_symmetry.space_group_name_H-M   'P 1'
#
loop_
_entity.id
_entity.type
_entity.pdbx_description
1 polymer ?
#
loop_
_entity_poly.entity_id
_entity_poly.type
_entity_poly.pdbx_seq_one_letter_code
_entity_poly.pdbx_strand_id
1 'polypeptide(L)'
;AGASAGAMALAAWTWTPGGGIPGLGVVSGIGVAPHADAASWEQAVARYGAAVPPDLGFIGLAERTAVIVPAGDRVPWQVVGEGEVRWLTAAARAGGETPLVVRDGESIWP
;
A
#
# COMPACT_ATOMS: atom_id res chain seq x y z
N ALA A 1 14.64 4.70 0.92
CA ALA A 1 13.58 4.41 -0.07
C ALA A 1 13.69 2.95 -0.51
N GLY A 2 12.60 2.35 -0.98
CA GLY A 2 12.56 0.99 -1.51
C GLY A 2 11.58 0.90 -2.67
N ALA A 3 11.84 0.02 -3.64
CA ALA A 3 10.99 -0.21 -4.81
C ALA A 3 10.62 -1.69 -4.92
N SER A 4 9.43 -1.99 -5.46
CA SER A 4 8.95 -3.37 -5.60
C SER A 4 8.98 -4.11 -4.24
N ALA A 5 9.69 -5.24 -4.15
CA ALA A 5 9.90 -5.98 -2.90
C ALA A 5 10.50 -5.12 -1.76
N GLY A 6 11.35 -4.13 -2.09
CA GLY A 6 11.88 -3.21 -1.10
C GLY A 6 10.81 -2.31 -0.48
N ALA A 7 9.77 -1.94 -1.24
CA ALA A 7 8.64 -1.18 -0.70
C ALA A 7 7.78 -2.07 0.22
N MET A 8 7.56 -3.34 -0.16
CA MET A 8 6.86 -4.32 0.67
C MET A 8 7.56 -4.55 2.00
N ALA A 9 8.88 -4.73 1.98
CA ALA A 9 9.66 -4.99 3.19
C ALA A 9 9.64 -3.82 4.19
N LEU A 10 9.49 -2.58 3.72
CA LEU A 10 9.43 -1.40 4.61
C LEU A 10 8.09 -1.27 5.37
N ALA A 11 7.04 -1.94 4.91
CA ALA A 11 5.72 -1.90 5.52
C ALA A 11 5.66 -2.69 6.84
N ALA A 12 4.54 -2.59 7.56
CA ALA A 12 4.31 -3.36 8.78
C ALA A 12 4.19 -4.87 8.50
N TRP A 13 3.69 -5.21 7.32
CA TRP A 13 3.49 -6.60 6.91
C TRP A 13 3.90 -6.79 5.44
N THR A 14 4.57 -7.89 5.15
CA THR A 14 5.05 -8.22 3.81
C THR A 14 4.58 -9.61 3.39
N TRP A 15 4.27 -9.75 2.11
CA TRP A 15 3.91 -11.05 1.52
C TRP A 15 5.17 -11.84 1.14
N THR A 16 5.10 -13.16 1.31
CA THR A 16 6.04 -14.14 0.77
C THR A 16 5.28 -15.30 0.12
N PRO A 17 5.93 -16.17 -0.67
CA PRO A 17 5.29 -17.39 -1.16
C PRO A 17 4.76 -18.32 -0.06
N GLY A 18 5.31 -18.24 1.15
CA GLY A 18 4.85 -19.00 2.32
C GLY A 18 3.71 -18.32 3.10
N GLY A 19 3.20 -17.19 2.61
CA GLY A 19 2.21 -16.35 3.28
C GLY A 19 2.80 -15.04 3.79
N GLY A 20 1.99 -14.32 4.56
CA GLY A 20 2.37 -13.03 5.13
C GLY A 20 3.27 -13.17 6.36
N ILE A 21 4.25 -12.27 6.50
CA ILE A 21 5.12 -12.15 7.68
C ILE A 21 5.26 -10.68 8.10
N PRO A 22 5.67 -10.39 9.35
CA PRO A 22 6.04 -9.03 9.74
C PRO A 22 7.12 -8.45 8.82
N GLY A 23 6.91 -7.19 8.39
CA GLY A 23 7.92 -6.43 7.67
C GLY A 23 8.87 -5.70 8.61
N LEU A 24 9.68 -4.78 8.07
CA LEU A 24 10.60 -3.94 8.85
C LEU A 24 9.85 -2.90 9.70
N GLY A 25 8.58 -2.62 9.40
CA GLY A 25 7.74 -1.72 10.21
C GLY A 25 8.14 -0.25 10.17
N VAL A 26 8.90 0.18 9.14
CA VAL A 26 9.25 1.59 8.95
C VAL A 26 8.01 2.42 8.62
N VAL A 27 7.10 1.86 7.81
CA VAL A 27 5.75 2.41 7.62
C VAL A 27 4.77 1.49 8.34
N SER A 28 4.30 1.95 9.50
CA SER A 28 3.36 1.22 10.34
C SER A 28 1.97 1.12 9.72
N GLY A 29 1.17 0.14 10.17
CA GLY A 29 -0.27 0.11 9.90
C GLY A 29 -0.69 -0.36 8.50
N ILE A 30 0.25 -0.74 7.63
CA ILE A 30 -0.07 -1.11 6.24
C ILE A 30 0.66 -2.35 5.73
N GLY A 31 0.07 -2.98 4.71
CA GLY A 31 0.77 -3.79 3.72
C GLY A 31 0.80 -3.12 2.35
N VAL A 32 1.77 -3.50 1.50
CA VAL A 32 2.00 -2.90 0.18
C VAL A 32 1.92 -3.96 -0.92
N ALA A 33 1.28 -3.62 -2.04
CA ALA A 33 1.35 -4.35 -3.30
C ALA A 33 2.03 -3.50 -4.38
N PRO A 34 3.21 -3.88 -4.87
CA PRO A 34 3.83 -3.21 -6.00
C PRO A 34 3.18 -3.64 -7.32
N HIS A 35 3.31 -2.79 -8.34
CA HIS A 35 2.78 -3.01 -9.69
C HIS A 35 1.25 -3.20 -9.72
N ALA A 36 0.56 -2.52 -8.81
CA ALA A 36 -0.88 -2.58 -8.63
C ALA A 36 -1.55 -1.31 -9.18
N ASP A 37 -2.24 -1.45 -10.32
CA ASP A 37 -3.01 -0.40 -10.98
C ASP A 37 -4.46 -0.86 -11.22
N ALA A 38 -5.25 -0.10 -11.97
CA ALA A 38 -6.63 -0.45 -12.30
C ALA A 38 -6.81 -1.85 -12.90
N ALA A 39 -5.88 -2.31 -13.73
CA ALA A 39 -5.97 -3.60 -14.40
C ALA A 39 -5.52 -4.77 -13.50
N SER A 40 -4.54 -4.53 -12.61
CA SER A 40 -3.97 -5.57 -11.74
C SER A 40 -4.51 -5.56 -10.31
N TRP A 41 -5.35 -4.59 -9.93
CA TRP A 41 -5.82 -4.37 -8.56
C TRP A 41 -6.44 -5.61 -7.90
N GLU A 42 -7.43 -6.23 -8.55
CA GLU A 42 -8.12 -7.40 -8.00
C GLU A 42 -7.14 -8.56 -7.75
N GLN A 43 -6.19 -8.76 -8.66
CA GLN A 43 -5.16 -9.77 -8.50
C GLN A 43 -4.20 -9.43 -7.35
N ALA A 44 -3.84 -8.15 -7.19
CA ALA A 44 -3.01 -7.68 -6.10
C ALA A 44 -3.70 -7.85 -4.73
N VAL A 45 -5.00 -7.57 -4.64
CA VAL A 45 -5.80 -7.81 -3.42
C VAL A 45 -5.85 -9.30 -3.11
N ALA A 46 -6.17 -10.15 -4.09
CA ALA A 46 -6.25 -11.59 -3.90
C ALA A 46 -4.90 -12.21 -3.50
N ARG A 47 -3.79 -11.71 -4.06
CA ARG A 47 -2.46 -12.26 -3.82
C ARG A 47 -1.78 -11.69 -2.57
N TYR A 48 -1.66 -10.37 -2.49
CA TYR A 48 -0.92 -9.69 -1.44
C TYR A 48 -1.85 -9.26 -0.32
N GLY A 49 -2.99 -8.64 -0.65
CA GLY A 49 -3.95 -8.11 0.31
C GLY A 49 -4.52 -9.20 1.22
N ALA A 50 -4.81 -10.39 0.70
CA ALA A 50 -5.29 -11.53 1.49
C ALA A 50 -4.31 -11.99 2.58
N ALA A 51 -3.01 -11.73 2.41
CA ALA A 51 -2.00 -12.06 3.40
C ALA A 51 -1.82 -10.96 4.47
N VAL A 52 -2.36 -9.76 4.25
CA VAL A 52 -2.24 -8.63 5.17
C VAL A 52 -3.32 -8.72 6.26
N PRO A 53 -2.96 -8.68 7.56
CA PRO A 53 -3.90 -8.66 8.67
C PRO A 53 -5.07 -7.67 8.48
N PRO A 54 -6.27 -8.00 8.97
CA PRO A 54 -7.48 -7.22 8.71
C PRO A 54 -7.49 -5.85 9.40
N ASP A 55 -6.67 -5.66 10.43
CA ASP A 55 -6.49 -4.41 11.18
C ASP A 55 -5.51 -3.44 10.52
N LEU A 56 -4.86 -3.83 9.41
CA LEU A 56 -3.94 -2.98 8.66
C LEU A 56 -4.60 -2.45 7.37
N GLY A 57 -4.20 -1.26 6.94
CA GLY A 57 -4.49 -0.75 5.61
C GLY A 57 -3.73 -1.51 4.51
N PHE A 58 -4.12 -1.28 3.26
CA PHE A 58 -3.49 -1.90 2.10
C PHE A 58 -3.33 -0.88 0.98
N ILE A 59 -2.11 -0.77 0.47
CA ILE A 59 -1.77 0.19 -0.58
C ILE A 59 -1.21 -0.52 -1.80
N GLY A 60 -1.83 -0.28 -2.95
CA GLY A 60 -1.33 -0.67 -4.26
C GLY A 60 -0.58 0.48 -4.92
N LEU A 61 0.60 0.21 -5.46
CA LEU A 61 1.42 1.19 -6.17
C LEU A 61 1.56 0.76 -7.63
N ALA A 62 1.08 1.57 -8.58
CA ALA A 62 1.35 1.35 -10.00
C ALA A 62 2.86 1.48 -10.31
N GLU A 63 3.27 1.00 -11.49
CA GLU A 63 4.63 1.24 -11.97
C GLU A 63 4.96 2.73 -12.02
N ARG A 64 6.25 3.07 -11.88
CA ARG A 64 6.77 4.45 -11.92
C ARG A 64 6.05 5.41 -10.95
N THR A 65 5.51 4.88 -9.85
CA THR A 65 4.79 5.62 -8.82
C THR A 65 5.39 5.33 -7.45
N ALA A 66 5.52 6.35 -6.62
CA ALA A 66 6.01 6.24 -5.26
C ALA A 66 5.13 7.01 -4.28
N VAL A 67 5.17 6.60 -3.02
CA VAL A 67 4.57 7.33 -1.90
C VAL A 67 5.69 7.78 -0.99
N ILE A 68 5.80 9.08 -0.78
CA ILE A 68 6.72 9.68 0.17
C ILE A 68 5.99 9.80 1.51
N VAL A 69 6.50 9.10 2.51
CA VAL A 69 6.00 9.14 3.89
C VAL A 69 6.93 10.06 4.70
N PRO A 70 6.50 11.28 5.05
CA PRO A 70 7.32 12.21 5.82
C PRO A 70 7.54 11.71 7.25
N ALA A 71 8.64 12.14 7.87
CA ALA A 71 8.85 11.89 9.29
C ALA A 71 7.92 12.79 10.12
N GLY A 72 7.18 12.19 11.06
CA GLY A 72 6.29 12.89 11.98
C GLY A 72 4.83 12.48 11.85
N ASP A 73 4.13 12.49 12.98
CA ASP A 73 2.71 12.15 13.03
C ASP A 73 1.88 13.25 12.36
N ARG A 74 0.81 12.86 11.66
CA ARG A 74 -0.20 13.76 11.05
C ARG A 74 0.27 14.59 9.86
N VAL A 75 1.34 14.19 9.17
CA VAL A 75 1.71 14.75 7.87
C VAL A 75 1.13 13.86 6.77
N PRO A 76 0.41 14.41 5.77
CA PRO A 76 -0.12 13.61 4.68
C PRO A 76 0.99 12.96 3.87
N TRP A 77 0.79 11.70 3.48
CA TRP A 77 1.69 11.02 2.56
C TRP A 77 1.52 11.59 1.17
N GLN A 78 2.62 11.83 0.46
CA GLN A 78 2.60 12.44 -0.87
C GLN A 78 2.73 11.37 -1.94
N VAL A 79 1.85 11.38 -2.93
CA VAL A 79 1.95 10.53 -4.11
C VAL A 79 2.75 11.24 -5.18
N VAL A 80 3.73 10.56 -5.76
CA VAL A 80 4.57 11.09 -6.83
C VAL A 80 4.74 10.06 -7.96
N GLY A 81 4.76 10.53 -9.21
CA GLY A 81 5.02 9.70 -10.39
C GLY A 81 3.81 9.50 -11.31
N GLU A 82 4.02 8.80 -12.42
CA GLU A 82 3.09 8.83 -13.57
C GLU A 82 1.82 7.98 -13.40
N GLY A 83 1.84 7.01 -12.49
CA GLY A 83 0.74 6.08 -12.30
C GLY A 83 -0.25 6.52 -11.22
N GLU A 84 -0.88 5.54 -10.59
CA GLU A 84 -1.82 5.75 -9.50
C GLU A 84 -1.48 4.92 -8.27
N VAL A 85 -1.98 5.39 -7.14
CA VAL A 85 -1.99 4.69 -5.87
C VAL A 85 -3.43 4.32 -5.55
N ARG A 86 -3.64 3.07 -5.12
CA ARG A 86 -4.93 2.57 -4.65
C ARG A 86 -4.82 2.28 -3.17
N TRP A 87 -5.59 3.01 -2.37
CA TRP A 87 -5.52 2.97 -0.92
C TRP A 87 -6.83 2.45 -0.31
N LEU A 88 -6.71 1.47 0.58
CA LEU A 88 -7.79 1.06 1.46
C LEU A 88 -7.33 1.18 2.91
N THR A 89 -8.09 1.89 3.74
CA THR A 89 -7.96 1.82 5.19
C THR A 89 -8.37 0.43 5.69
N ALA A 90 -7.96 0.04 6.90
CA ALA A 90 -8.39 -1.23 7.50
C ALA A 90 -9.93 -1.36 7.53
N ALA A 91 -10.63 -0.28 7.87
CA ALA A 91 -12.09 -0.23 7.89
C ALA A 91 -12.70 -0.43 6.49
N ALA A 92 -12.16 0.28 5.47
CA ALA A 92 -12.63 0.15 4.10
C ALA A 92 -12.42 -1.27 3.54
N ARG A 93 -11.29 -1.92 3.89
CA ARG A 93 -11.05 -3.34 3.56
C ARG A 93 -12.09 -4.25 4.19
N ALA A 94 -12.38 -4.07 5.48
CA ALA A 94 -13.37 -4.86 6.19
C ALA A 94 -14.79 -4.67 5.64
N GLY A 95 -15.11 -3.46 5.19
CA GLY A 95 -16.39 -3.11 4.56
C GLY A 95 -16.54 -3.53 3.10
N GLY A 96 -15.47 -4.01 2.44
CA GLY A 96 -15.50 -4.33 1.01
C GLY A 96 -15.67 -3.08 0.14
N GLU A 97 -15.16 -1.94 0.60
CA GLU A 97 -15.27 -0.67 -0.12
C GLU A 97 -14.29 -0.59 -1.31
N THR A 98 -14.58 0.32 -2.23
CA THR A 98 -13.67 0.62 -3.34
C THR A 98 -12.46 1.42 -2.85
N PRO A 99 -11.25 1.18 -3.39
CA PRO A 99 -10.06 1.92 -3.00
C PRO A 99 -10.18 3.40 -3.35
N LEU A 100 -9.64 4.26 -2.48
CA LEU A 100 -9.31 5.62 -2.84
C LEU A 100 -8.21 5.57 -3.91
N VAL A 101 -8.42 6.26 -5.04
CA VAL A 101 -7.44 6.39 -6.11
C VAL A 101 -6.78 7.75 -6.02
N VAL A 102 -5.45 7.77 -5.94
CA VAL A 102 -4.64 8.97 -5.69
C VAL A 102 -3.50 9.03 -6.70
N ARG A 103 -3.21 10.21 -7.25
CA ARG A 103 -2.21 10.43 -8.31
C ARG A 103 -1.18 11.47 -7.90
N ASP A 104 -0.24 11.73 -8.81
CA ASP A 104 0.84 12.71 -8.62
C ASP A 104 0.35 14.04 -8.04
N GLY A 105 1.03 14.51 -6.99
CA GLY A 105 0.73 15.76 -6.32
C GLY A 105 -0.45 15.69 -5.34
N GLU A 106 -1.19 14.59 -5.31
CA GLU A 106 -2.26 14.36 -4.32
C GLU A 106 -1.71 13.68 -3.05
N SER A 107 -2.55 13.66 -2.01
CA SER A 107 -2.17 13.28 -0.65
C SER A 107 -3.05 12.17 -0.09
N ILE A 108 -2.45 11.27 0.68
CA ILE A 108 -3.14 10.25 1.48
C ILE A 108 -3.08 10.65 2.96
N TRP A 109 -4.23 10.54 3.62
CA TRP A 109 -4.36 10.65 5.08
C TRP A 109 -4.58 9.24 5.63
N PRO A 110 -3.52 8.56 6.09
CA PRO A 110 -3.58 7.17 6.54
C PRO A 110 -4.33 6.99 7.87
#